data_AF-A0A8S1ABX0-F1
#
_entry.id   AF-A0A8S1ABX0-F1
#
_cell.length_a   1.000
_cell.length_b   1.000
_cell.length_c   1.000
_cell.angle_alpha   90.00
_cell.angle_beta   90.00
_cell.angle_gamma   90.00
#
_symmetry.space_group_name_H-M   'P 1'
#
loop_
_entity.id
_entity.type
_entity.pdbx_description
1 polymer ?
#
loop_
_entity_poly.entity_id
_entity_poly.type
_entity_poly.pdbx_seq_one_letter_code
_entity_poly.pdbx_strand_id
1 'polypeptide(L)'
;MQDLNSNNKVFGGAILLLSGDFRQTLPVIPRSTFADEINACLKQSFLWRSVETLRLTINMRVQLQNDPSAQIFSEQLLDIGNGKIELQPNTQCIKLPDNFCTVVQDKNELIQSIFPDIQNNYLNHEWLSQRAILAAKNVDVDEINFQIQQLLPGDLMSFKSIDTVVDENESVNYPIEFLNSLDIPGMPPHNLRLKIGSPIFSPP
;
A
#
# COMPACT_ATOMS: atom_id res chain seq x y z
N MET A 1 10.33 17.17 -21.06
CA MET A 1 10.86 16.27 -22.11
C MET A 1 11.00 16.98 -23.45
N GLN A 2 10.03 17.77 -23.90
CA GLN A 2 10.17 18.53 -25.15
C GLN A 2 11.35 19.50 -25.10
N ASP A 3 11.45 20.30 -24.04
CA ASP A 3 12.56 21.26 -23.85
C ASP A 3 13.90 20.53 -23.70
N LEU A 4 13.94 19.49 -22.87
CA LEU A 4 15.14 18.67 -22.63
C LEU A 4 15.66 18.02 -23.92
N ASN A 5 14.76 17.57 -24.79
CA ASN A 5 15.12 16.88 -26.03
C ASN A 5 15.12 17.82 -27.26
N SER A 6 14.85 19.11 -27.07
CA SER A 6 14.65 20.08 -28.16
C SER A 6 13.71 19.55 -29.26
N ASN A 7 12.62 18.88 -28.86
CA ASN A 7 11.72 18.17 -29.75
C ASN A 7 10.26 18.44 -29.39
N ASN A 8 9.51 19.07 -30.30
CA ASN A 8 8.13 19.49 -30.08
C ASN A 8 7.10 18.35 -30.17
N LYS A 9 7.52 17.11 -30.46
CA LYS A 9 6.63 15.94 -30.38
C LYS A 9 6.19 15.70 -28.93
N VAL A 10 5.02 15.10 -28.72
CA VAL A 10 4.54 14.71 -27.38
C VAL A 10 5.61 13.86 -26.68
N PHE A 11 5.87 14.15 -25.39
CA PHE A 11 6.97 13.57 -24.61
C PHE A 11 8.36 13.63 -25.28
N GLY A 12 8.64 14.64 -26.12
CA GLY A 12 9.93 14.77 -26.80
C GLY A 12 10.22 13.61 -27.77
N GLY A 13 9.18 12.93 -28.26
CA GLY A 13 9.29 11.78 -29.16
C GLY A 13 9.52 10.43 -28.46
N ALA A 14 9.56 10.39 -27.12
CA ALA A 14 9.69 9.15 -26.38
C ALA A 14 8.40 8.30 -26.47
N ILE A 15 8.58 6.98 -26.55
CA ILE A 15 7.48 6.03 -26.41
C ILE A 15 7.17 5.90 -24.92
N LEU A 16 5.93 6.20 -24.55
CA LEU A 16 5.44 6.06 -23.18
C LEU A 16 4.47 4.89 -23.11
N LEU A 17 4.81 3.88 -22.31
CA LEU A 17 3.89 2.80 -21.96
C LEU A 17 3.33 3.07 -20.57
N LEU A 18 2.01 3.19 -20.48
CA LEU A 18 1.28 3.37 -19.23
C LEU A 18 0.54 2.09 -18.89
N SER A 19 0.62 1.65 -17.64
CA SER A 19 -0.11 0.50 -17.13
C SER A 19 -0.68 0.83 -15.76
N GLY A 20 -1.93 0.42 -15.52
CA GLY A 20 -2.63 0.68 -14.27
C GLY A 20 -4.12 0.42 -14.39
N ASP A 21 -4.81 0.48 -13.25
CA ASP A 21 -6.26 0.32 -13.18
C ASP A 21 -6.89 1.52 -12.48
N PHE A 22 -7.66 2.32 -13.23
CA PHE A 22 -8.31 3.53 -12.73
C PHE A 22 -9.48 3.27 -11.76
N ARG A 23 -9.82 2.01 -11.50
CA ARG A 23 -10.77 1.62 -10.44
C ARG A 23 -10.08 1.49 -9.07
N GLN A 24 -8.75 1.61 -9.03
CA GLN A 24 -7.96 1.61 -7.81
C GLN A 24 -7.89 3.03 -7.21
N THR A 25 -6.93 3.28 -6.34
CA THR A 25 -6.80 4.51 -5.56
C THR A 25 -6.50 5.73 -6.44
N LEU A 26 -7.11 6.87 -6.09
CA LEU A 26 -6.77 8.18 -6.66
C LEU A 26 -5.35 8.61 -6.26
N PRO A 27 -4.73 9.56 -6.98
CA PRO A 27 -3.47 10.16 -6.57
C PRO A 27 -3.59 10.77 -5.17
N VAL A 28 -2.62 10.48 -4.30
CA VAL A 28 -2.57 11.06 -2.95
C VAL A 28 -1.97 12.46 -3.04
N ILE A 29 -2.75 13.47 -2.69
CA ILE A 29 -2.29 14.86 -2.63
C ILE A 29 -2.45 15.35 -1.18
N PRO A 30 -1.38 15.69 -0.46
CA PRO A 30 -1.52 16.16 0.91
C PRO A 30 -2.36 17.43 1.01
N ARG A 31 -3.40 17.42 1.85
CA ARG A 31 -4.30 18.56 2.09
C ARG A 31 -5.10 18.99 0.84
N SER A 32 -5.41 18.05 -0.06
CA SER A 32 -6.27 18.28 -1.21
C SER A 32 -7.76 18.28 -0.87
N THR A 33 -8.52 18.88 -1.78
CA THR A 33 -9.94 18.57 -1.94
C THR A 33 -10.14 17.39 -2.90
N PHE A 34 -11.32 16.79 -2.89
CA PHE A 34 -11.69 15.75 -3.87
C PHE A 34 -11.53 16.24 -5.32
N ALA A 35 -11.80 17.52 -5.59
CA ALA A 35 -11.63 18.09 -6.93
C ALA A 35 -10.16 18.12 -7.35
N ASP A 36 -9.23 18.40 -6.42
CA ASP A 36 -7.80 18.41 -6.71
C ASP A 36 -7.29 17.00 -7.06
N GLU A 37 -7.77 15.97 -6.35
CA GLU A 37 -7.42 14.56 -6.61
C GLU A 37 -7.89 14.10 -8.00
N ILE A 38 -9.13 14.45 -8.36
CA ILE A 38 -9.67 14.20 -9.70
C ILE A 38 -8.89 14.98 -10.76
N ASN A 39 -8.51 16.23 -10.47
CA ASN A 39 -7.73 17.04 -11.41
C ASN A 39 -6.31 16.52 -11.63
N ALA A 40 -5.73 15.85 -10.63
CA ALA A 40 -4.43 15.20 -10.76
C ALA A 40 -4.50 13.84 -11.45
N CYS A 41 -5.68 13.27 -11.66
CA CYS A 41 -5.81 12.01 -12.37
C CYS A 41 -5.27 12.13 -13.79
N LEU A 42 -4.52 11.10 -14.22
CA LEU A 42 -3.89 11.08 -15.54
C LEU A 42 -4.90 11.28 -16.69
N LYS A 43 -6.13 10.80 -16.51
CA LYS A 43 -7.25 10.98 -17.46
C LYS A 43 -7.70 12.43 -17.63
N GLN A 44 -7.46 13.29 -16.64
CA GLN A 44 -7.80 14.71 -16.71
C GLN A 44 -6.74 15.53 -17.46
N SER A 45 -5.55 14.97 -17.69
CA SER A 45 -4.49 15.62 -18.47
C SER A 45 -4.91 15.84 -19.93
N PHE A 46 -4.58 17.01 -20.48
CA PHE A 46 -4.78 17.28 -21.91
C PHE A 46 -4.03 16.29 -22.81
N LEU A 47 -2.92 15.72 -22.32
CA LEU A 47 -2.12 14.70 -23.02
C LEU A 47 -2.84 13.35 -23.13
N TRP A 48 -3.85 13.09 -22.30
CA TRP A 48 -4.61 11.84 -22.34
C TRP A 48 -5.26 11.59 -23.70
N ARG A 49 -5.60 12.67 -24.43
CA ARG A 49 -6.16 12.60 -25.79
C ARG A 49 -5.20 11.96 -26.81
N SER A 50 -3.91 11.93 -26.51
CA SER A 50 -2.87 11.30 -27.34
C SER A 50 -2.56 9.87 -26.93
N VAL A 51 -3.23 9.34 -25.88
CA VAL A 51 -3.00 7.98 -25.38
C VAL A 51 -3.92 7.00 -26.09
N GLU A 52 -3.33 6.01 -26.74
CA GLU A 52 -4.06 4.84 -27.23
C GLU A 52 -4.34 3.88 -26.07
N THR A 53 -5.60 3.45 -25.92
CA THR A 53 -6.01 2.57 -24.81
C THR A 53 -6.14 1.13 -25.28
N LEU A 54 -5.34 0.25 -24.67
CA LEU A 54 -5.48 -1.21 -24.79
C LEU A 54 -6.07 -1.75 -23.48
N ARG A 55 -6.88 -2.81 -23.56
CA ARG A 55 -7.54 -3.42 -22.40
C ARG A 55 -7.18 -4.89 -22.30
N LEU A 56 -6.70 -5.29 -21.12
CA LEU A 56 -6.57 -6.70 -20.75
C LEU A 56 -7.93 -7.18 -20.20
N THR A 57 -8.42 -8.31 -20.71
CA THR A 57 -9.76 -8.84 -20.37
C THR A 57 -9.70 -10.17 -19.62
N ILE A 58 -8.53 -10.80 -19.55
CA ILE A 58 -8.34 -12.11 -18.93
C ILE A 58 -7.73 -11.92 -17.53
N ASN A 59 -8.43 -12.40 -16.50
CA ASN A 59 -7.90 -12.43 -15.14
C ASN A 59 -7.00 -13.67 -14.94
N MET A 60 -5.72 -13.51 -15.22
CA MET A 60 -4.73 -14.58 -15.06
C MET A 60 -4.62 -15.09 -13.63
N ARG A 61 -4.90 -14.26 -12.61
CA ARG A 61 -4.84 -14.69 -11.20
C ARG A 61 -5.88 -15.76 -10.90
N VAL A 62 -7.09 -15.59 -11.41
CA VAL A 62 -8.17 -16.58 -11.25
C VAL A 62 -7.91 -17.81 -12.12
N GLN A 63 -7.51 -17.60 -13.38
CA GLN A 63 -7.29 -18.70 -14.32
C GLN A 63 -6.21 -19.69 -13.87
N LEU A 64 -5.21 -19.21 -13.12
CA LEU A 64 -4.13 -20.04 -12.57
C LEU A 64 -4.50 -20.75 -11.25
N GLN A 65 -5.53 -20.29 -10.54
CA GLN A 65 -5.89 -20.80 -9.21
C GLN A 65 -6.77 -22.06 -9.25
N ASN A 66 -7.35 -22.43 -10.40
CA ASN A 66 -8.26 -23.59 -10.56
C ASN A 66 -9.35 -23.68 -9.47
N ASP A 67 -9.74 -22.55 -8.89
CA ASP A 67 -10.66 -22.44 -7.77
C ASP A 67 -11.93 -21.70 -8.23
N PRO A 68 -13.10 -22.36 -8.29
CA PRO A 68 -14.36 -21.71 -8.65
C PRO A 68 -14.73 -20.52 -7.74
N SER A 69 -14.30 -20.52 -6.48
CA SER A 69 -14.57 -19.43 -5.54
C SER A 69 -13.80 -18.15 -5.92
N ALA A 70 -12.60 -18.29 -6.48
CA ALA A 70 -11.81 -17.16 -6.96
C ALA A 70 -12.48 -16.42 -8.13
N GLN A 71 -13.20 -17.15 -9.00
CA GLN A 71 -13.98 -16.55 -10.09
C GLN A 71 -15.13 -15.71 -9.54
N ILE A 72 -15.92 -16.25 -8.61
CA ILE A 72 -17.03 -15.54 -7.97
C ILE A 72 -16.53 -14.27 -7.28
N PHE A 73 -15.46 -14.39 -6.50
CA PHE A 73 -14.86 -13.24 -5.79
C PHE A 73 -14.35 -12.17 -6.77
N SER A 74 -13.71 -12.57 -7.88
CA SER A 74 -13.25 -11.63 -8.90
C SER A 74 -14.39 -10.89 -9.59
N GLU A 75 -15.52 -11.54 -9.84
CA GLU A 75 -16.70 -10.90 -10.43
C GLU A 75 -17.31 -9.87 -9.46
N GLN A 76 -17.43 -10.23 -8.17
CA GLN A 76 -17.87 -9.31 -7.13
C GLN A 76 -16.96 -8.08 -7.01
N LEU A 77 -15.64 -8.28 -7.03
CA LEU A 77 -14.66 -7.18 -7.04
C LEU A 77 -14.81 -6.27 -8.26
N LEU A 78 -15.07 -6.84 -9.44
CA LEU A 78 -15.29 -6.06 -10.66
C LEU A 78 -16.58 -5.25 -10.59
N ASP A 79 -17.65 -5.78 -10.03
CA ASP A 79 -18.91 -5.05 -9.86
C ASP A 79 -18.77 -3.88 -8.88
N ILE A 80 -18.00 -4.06 -7.80
CA ILE A 80 -17.61 -2.98 -6.89
C ILE A 80 -16.80 -1.92 -7.64
N GLY A 81 -15.71 -2.30 -8.30
CA GLY A 81 -14.81 -1.37 -9.00
C GLY A 81 -15.47 -0.64 -10.17
N ASN A 82 -16.51 -1.21 -10.78
CA ASN A 82 -17.29 -0.57 -11.85
C ASN A 82 -18.47 0.26 -11.32
N GLY A 83 -18.66 0.35 -10.00
CA GLY A 83 -19.75 1.13 -9.39
C GLY A 83 -21.14 0.55 -9.65
N LYS A 84 -21.26 -0.77 -9.84
CA LYS A 84 -22.57 -1.43 -10.04
C LYS A 84 -23.31 -1.75 -8.75
N ILE A 85 -22.62 -1.69 -7.61
CA ILE A 85 -23.23 -1.92 -6.29
C ILE A 85 -23.94 -0.65 -5.84
N GLU A 86 -25.20 -0.78 -5.46
CA GLU A 86 -26.00 0.35 -4.98
C GLU A 86 -25.43 0.92 -3.68
N LEU A 87 -25.44 2.25 -3.59
CA LEU A 87 -25.05 2.98 -2.40
C LEU A 87 -26.21 3.03 -1.43
N GLN A 88 -25.92 2.81 -0.15
CA GLN A 88 -26.92 2.98 0.90
C GLN A 88 -27.31 4.46 1.00
N PRO A 89 -28.62 4.81 0.99
CA PRO A 89 -29.09 6.19 0.92
C PRO A 89 -28.54 7.12 2.01
N ASN A 90 -28.28 6.59 3.20
CA ASN A 90 -27.94 7.38 4.38
C ASN A 90 -26.43 7.54 4.60
N THR A 91 -25.62 6.57 4.15
CA THR A 91 -24.18 6.53 4.46
C THR A 91 -23.31 6.76 3.24
N GLN A 92 -23.88 6.66 2.03
CA GLN A 92 -23.13 6.59 0.77
C GLN A 92 -22.10 5.45 0.73
N CYS A 93 -22.23 4.45 1.61
CA CYS A 93 -21.40 3.26 1.60
C CYS A 93 -22.05 2.17 0.76
N ILE A 94 -21.22 1.31 0.15
CA ILE A 94 -21.69 0.05 -0.42
C ILE A 94 -22.01 -0.94 0.70
N LYS A 95 -22.97 -1.83 0.45
CA LYS A 95 -23.07 -3.09 1.22
C LYS A 95 -22.27 -4.15 0.48
N LEU A 96 -21.28 -4.76 1.16
CA LEU A 96 -20.55 -5.89 0.59
C LEU A 96 -21.48 -7.12 0.49
N PRO A 97 -21.31 -7.98 -0.53
CA PRO A 97 -22.03 -9.25 -0.61
C PRO A 97 -21.80 -10.09 0.65
N ASP A 98 -22.81 -10.84 1.10
CA ASP A 98 -22.74 -11.56 2.38
C ASP A 98 -21.64 -12.66 2.40
N ASN A 99 -21.22 -13.16 1.24
CA ASN A 99 -20.13 -14.13 1.08
C ASN A 99 -18.79 -13.51 0.67
N PHE A 100 -18.64 -12.18 0.79
CA PHE A 100 -17.46 -11.48 0.30
C PHE A 100 -16.27 -11.53 1.27
N CYS A 101 -16.54 -11.45 2.58
CA CYS A 101 -15.52 -11.49 3.61
C CYS A 101 -16.04 -12.08 4.91
N THR A 102 -15.12 -12.56 5.74
CA THR A 102 -15.40 -12.92 7.13
C THR A 102 -15.14 -11.69 7.99
N VAL A 103 -16.17 -11.26 8.73
CA VAL A 103 -16.05 -10.15 9.69
C VAL A 103 -15.58 -10.70 11.03
N VAL A 104 -14.52 -10.12 11.56
CA VAL A 104 -13.96 -10.41 12.90
C VAL A 104 -14.32 -9.29 13.88
N GLN A 105 -14.33 -9.59 15.17
CA GLN A 105 -14.72 -8.64 16.23
C GLN A 105 -13.61 -7.63 16.54
N ASP A 106 -12.36 -8.07 16.53
CA ASP A 106 -11.22 -7.24 16.93
C ASP A 106 -9.90 -7.60 16.21
N LYS A 107 -8.87 -6.79 16.47
CA LYS A 107 -7.52 -6.94 15.89
C LYS A 107 -6.84 -8.25 16.32
N ASN A 108 -7.10 -8.75 17.53
CA ASN A 108 -6.48 -9.99 18.01
C ASN A 108 -7.07 -11.20 17.27
N GLU A 109 -8.39 -11.23 17.08
CA GLU A 109 -9.04 -12.27 16.28
C GLU A 109 -8.53 -12.25 14.83
N LEU A 110 -8.36 -11.06 14.24
CA LEU A 110 -7.74 -10.91 12.91
C LEU A 110 -6.34 -11.53 12.89
N ILE A 111 -5.47 -11.14 13.83
CA ILE A 111 -4.08 -11.62 13.91
C ILE A 111 -4.05 -13.15 14.05
N GLN A 112 -4.88 -13.72 14.93
CA GLN A 112 -4.93 -15.18 15.13
C GLN A 112 -5.48 -15.91 13.91
N SER A 113 -6.42 -15.31 13.17
CA SER A 113 -6.96 -15.91 11.94
C SER A 113 -5.94 -15.97 10.81
N ILE A 114 -5.09 -14.94 10.67
CA ILE A 114 -4.10 -14.83 9.59
C ILE A 114 -2.78 -15.49 9.97
N PHE A 115 -2.32 -15.30 11.21
CA PHE A 115 -1.07 -15.84 11.75
C PHE A 115 -1.31 -16.82 12.90
N PRO A 116 -2.02 -17.95 12.66
CA PRO A 116 -2.26 -18.93 13.70
C PRO A 116 -0.94 -19.54 14.18
N ASP A 117 -0.78 -19.65 15.49
CA ASP A 117 0.39 -20.29 16.09
C ASP A 117 1.74 -19.71 15.62
N ILE A 118 1.81 -18.39 15.50
CA ILE A 118 3.00 -17.69 15.03
C ILE A 118 4.25 -18.00 15.88
N GLN A 119 4.07 -18.30 17.17
CA GLN A 119 5.16 -18.67 18.09
C GLN A 119 5.94 -19.90 17.64
N ASN A 120 5.30 -20.83 16.94
CA ASN A 120 5.95 -22.02 16.40
C ASN A 120 6.36 -21.85 14.93
N ASN A 121 5.71 -20.95 14.19
CA ASN A 121 5.93 -20.75 12.75
C ASN A 121 6.84 -19.56 12.38
N TYR A 122 7.29 -18.75 13.34
CA TYR A 122 8.05 -17.52 13.10
C TYR A 122 9.39 -17.69 12.34
N LEU A 123 9.93 -18.90 12.23
CA LEU A 123 11.12 -19.21 11.42
C LEU A 123 10.78 -19.84 10.06
N ASN A 124 9.51 -20.16 9.81
CA ASN A 124 9.06 -20.77 8.56
C ASN A 124 8.76 -19.68 7.52
N HIS A 125 9.75 -19.39 6.68
CA HIS A 125 9.65 -18.36 5.64
C HIS A 125 8.56 -18.64 4.60
N GLU A 126 8.33 -19.89 4.22
CA GLU A 126 7.28 -20.25 3.26
C GLU A 126 5.90 -19.94 3.85
N TRP A 127 5.68 -20.31 5.11
CA TRP A 127 4.45 -20.03 5.82
C TRP A 127 4.20 -18.53 6.01
N LEU A 128 5.23 -17.76 6.37
CA LEU A 128 5.13 -16.30 6.53
C LEU A 128 4.84 -15.59 5.21
N SER A 129 5.44 -16.05 4.10
CA SER A 129 5.32 -15.40 2.79
C SER A 129 3.91 -15.42 2.19
N GLN A 130 3.06 -16.33 2.66
CA GLN A 130 1.69 -16.50 2.17
C GLN A 130 0.67 -15.66 2.93
N ARG A 131 1.10 -14.81 3.88
CA ARG A 131 0.23 -14.10 4.82
C ARG A 131 0.55 -12.61 4.83
N ALA A 132 -0.50 -11.80 4.87
CA ALA A 132 -0.39 -10.36 5.02
C ALA A 132 -1.64 -9.81 5.71
N ILE A 133 -1.45 -8.75 6.49
CA ILE A 133 -2.56 -7.92 6.99
C ILE A 133 -2.39 -6.54 6.37
N LEU A 134 -3.46 -6.04 5.76
CA LEU A 134 -3.51 -4.71 5.18
C LEU A 134 -4.40 -3.83 6.06
N ALA A 135 -3.98 -2.59 6.30
CA ALA A 135 -4.78 -1.60 7.01
C ALA A 135 -4.81 -0.29 6.24
N ALA A 136 -5.88 0.49 6.44
CA ALA A 136 -6.10 1.75 5.72
C ALA A 136 -5.17 2.90 6.18
N LYS A 137 -4.62 2.82 7.39
CA LYS A 137 -3.77 3.85 7.99
C LYS A 137 -2.48 3.25 8.53
N ASN A 138 -1.39 3.98 8.41
CA ASN A 138 -0.09 3.57 8.94
C ASN A 138 -0.13 3.34 10.45
N VAL A 139 -0.85 4.18 11.21
CA VAL A 139 -1.00 3.98 12.67
C VAL A 139 -1.61 2.62 13.04
N ASP A 140 -2.55 2.12 12.22
CA ASP A 140 -3.15 0.80 12.42
C ASP A 140 -2.17 -0.32 12.02
N VAL A 141 -1.39 -0.11 10.96
CA VAL A 141 -0.30 -1.02 10.56
C VAL A 141 0.73 -1.13 11.68
N ASP A 142 1.17 -0.02 12.26
CA ASP A 142 2.17 0.02 13.32
C ASP A 142 1.67 -0.68 14.58
N GLU A 143 0.41 -0.46 14.96
CA GLU A 143 -0.20 -1.14 16.11
C GLU A 143 -0.28 -2.66 15.90
N ILE A 144 -0.74 -3.11 14.73
CA ILE A 144 -0.84 -4.54 14.40
C ILE A 144 0.56 -5.18 14.35
N ASN A 145 1.52 -4.53 13.69
CA ASN A 145 2.90 -5.00 13.62
C ASN A 145 3.52 -5.12 15.02
N PHE A 146 3.27 -4.15 15.89
CA PHE A 146 3.72 -4.20 17.28
C PHE A 146 3.11 -5.38 18.04
N GLN A 147 1.79 -5.61 17.92
CA GLN A 147 1.12 -6.75 18.56
C GLN A 147 1.69 -8.08 18.08
N ILE A 148 1.88 -8.26 16.77
CA ILE A 148 2.48 -9.47 16.20
C ILE A 148 3.91 -9.67 16.71
N GLN A 149 4.72 -8.60 16.78
CA GLN A 149 6.08 -8.67 17.29
C GLN A 149 6.12 -9.07 18.78
N GLN A 150 5.14 -8.68 19.59
CA GLN A 150 5.06 -9.14 20.99
C GLN A 150 4.82 -10.65 21.08
N LEU A 151 4.14 -11.25 20.11
CA LEU A 151 3.91 -12.70 20.05
C LEU A 151 5.15 -13.50 19.65
N LEU A 152 6.12 -12.90 18.95
CA LEU A 152 7.32 -13.60 18.51
C LEU A 152 8.23 -13.98 19.68
N PRO A 153 8.79 -15.21 19.71
CA PRO A 153 9.81 -15.60 20.67
C PRO A 153 11.10 -14.78 20.52
N GLY A 154 11.89 -14.75 21.59
CA GLY A 154 13.21 -14.12 21.63
C GLY A 154 13.19 -12.65 22.04
N ASP A 155 14.39 -12.13 22.25
CA ASP A 155 14.61 -10.79 22.78
C ASP A 155 14.46 -9.70 21.70
N LEU A 156 13.92 -8.56 22.13
CA LEU A 156 13.79 -7.38 21.27
C LEU A 156 15.16 -6.71 21.12
N MET A 157 15.63 -6.61 19.88
CA MET A 157 16.82 -5.85 19.51
C MET A 157 16.43 -4.47 18.99
N SER A 158 17.19 -3.44 19.38
CA SER A 158 16.99 -2.05 18.98
C SER A 158 18.17 -1.60 18.14
N PHE A 159 17.89 -1.07 16.96
CA PHE A 159 18.84 -0.52 16.00
C PHE A 159 18.55 0.98 15.86
N LYS A 160 19.53 1.82 16.20
CA LYS A 160 19.39 3.27 16.13
C LYS A 160 20.11 3.81 14.90
N SER A 161 19.47 4.69 14.13
CA SER A 161 20.11 5.41 13.03
C SER A 161 21.17 6.38 13.57
N ILE A 162 22.10 6.77 12.69
CA ILE A 162 23.09 7.82 12.93
C ILE A 162 22.84 8.88 11.86
N ASP A 163 22.13 9.93 12.23
CA ASP A 163 21.73 11.00 11.33
C ASP A 163 22.64 12.21 11.50
N THR A 164 23.10 12.79 10.39
CA THR A 164 24.02 13.94 10.38
C THR A 164 23.60 14.96 9.33
N VAL A 165 23.88 16.24 9.60
CA VAL A 165 23.71 17.31 8.62
C VAL A 165 24.91 17.36 7.68
N VAL A 166 24.66 17.63 6.40
CA VAL A 166 25.73 17.75 5.39
C VAL A 166 26.56 19.03 5.59
N ASP A 167 25.93 20.11 6.08
CA ASP A 167 26.59 21.36 6.42
C ASP A 167 26.71 21.49 7.95
N GLU A 168 27.94 21.47 8.47
CA GLU A 168 28.22 21.58 9.90
C GLU A 168 27.74 22.92 10.50
N ASN A 169 27.61 23.97 9.67
CA ASN A 169 27.10 25.27 10.13
C ASN A 169 25.60 25.24 10.45
N GLU A 170 24.87 24.28 9.90
CA GLU A 170 23.44 24.06 10.14
C GLU A 170 23.19 23.13 11.36
N SER A 171 24.25 22.62 12.00
CA SER A 171 24.13 21.75 13.19
C SER A 171 23.41 22.40 14.37
N VAL A 172 23.46 23.73 14.46
CA VAL A 172 22.74 24.52 15.47
C VAL A 172 21.24 24.62 15.16
N ASN A 173 20.87 24.56 13.88
CA ASN A 173 19.49 24.67 13.42
C ASN A 173 18.75 23.32 13.44
N TYR A 174 19.50 22.20 13.33
CA TYR A 174 18.96 20.84 13.32
C TYR A 174 19.60 19.99 14.42
N PRO A 175 19.13 20.13 15.68
CA PRO A 175 19.64 19.33 16.79
C PRO A 175 19.35 17.84 16.59
N ILE A 176 20.15 16.97 17.22
CA ILE A 176 20.03 15.51 17.06
C ILE A 176 18.65 15.00 17.48
N GLU A 177 18.00 15.62 18.46
CA GLU A 177 16.65 15.30 18.90
C GLU A 177 15.62 15.55 17.79
N PHE A 178 15.83 16.61 17.00
CA PHE A 178 15.00 16.89 15.82
C PHE A 178 15.22 15.83 14.75
N LEU A 179 16.48 15.50 14.42
CA LEU A 179 16.80 14.46 13.44
C LEU A 179 16.21 13.10 13.83
N ASN A 180 16.35 12.70 15.10
CA ASN A 180 15.81 11.45 15.63
C ASN A 180 14.27 11.42 15.66
N SER A 181 13.60 12.57 15.55
CA SER A 181 12.14 12.68 15.51
C SER A 181 11.56 12.62 14.10
N LEU A 182 12.41 12.62 13.06
CA LEU A 182 11.96 12.58 11.68
C LEU A 182 11.36 11.20 11.36
N ASP A 183 10.13 11.23 10.86
CA ASP A 183 9.43 10.07 10.33
C ASP A 183 9.14 10.31 8.84
N ILE A 184 10.10 9.90 8.01
CA ILE A 184 10.12 10.20 6.58
C ILE A 184 9.48 9.02 5.82
N PRO A 185 8.45 9.26 4.98
CA PRO A 185 7.86 8.20 4.17
C PRO A 185 8.91 7.47 3.32
N GLY A 186 8.95 6.14 3.45
CA GLY A 186 9.89 5.29 2.73
C GLY A 186 11.25 5.10 3.43
N MET A 187 11.47 5.69 4.60
CA MET A 187 12.65 5.44 5.44
C MET A 187 12.27 4.70 6.73
N PRO A 188 13.15 3.83 7.25
CA PRO A 188 12.98 3.27 8.59
C PRO A 188 13.01 4.38 9.65
N PRO A 189 12.31 4.21 10.78
CA PRO A 189 12.37 5.16 11.89
C PRO A 189 13.75 5.15 12.54
N HIS A 190 14.11 6.24 13.24
CA HIS A 190 15.38 6.36 13.97
C HIS A 190 15.66 5.14 14.86
N ASN A 191 14.65 4.65 15.60
CA ASN A 191 14.78 3.46 16.43
C ASN A 191 13.96 2.30 15.87
N LEU A 192 14.62 1.45 15.09
CA LEU A 192 14.04 0.23 14.57
C LEU A 192 14.15 -0.90 15.59
N ARG A 193 13.01 -1.46 16.00
CA ARG A 193 12.93 -2.53 17.00
C ARG A 193 12.49 -3.83 16.33
N LEU A 194 13.26 -4.90 16.50
CA LEU A 194 13.08 -6.18 15.80
C LEU A 194 13.32 -7.37 16.72
N LYS A 195 12.67 -8.49 16.41
CA LYS A 195 12.96 -9.83 16.97
C LYS A 195 13.39 -10.79 15.87
N ILE A 196 14.12 -11.84 16.23
CA ILE A 196 14.43 -12.94 15.28
C ILE A 196 13.12 -13.50 14.71
N GLY A 197 13.07 -13.68 13.39
CA GLY A 197 11.88 -14.14 12.67
C GLY A 197 10.86 -13.06 12.31
N SER A 198 11.12 -11.78 12.62
CA SER A 198 10.27 -10.68 12.14
C SER A 198 10.35 -10.55 10.61
N PRO A 199 9.23 -10.64 9.86
CA PRO A 199 9.22 -10.29 8.44
C PRO A 199 9.50 -8.79 8.26
N ILE A 200 10.36 -8.46 7.31
CA ILE A 200 10.72 -7.06 7.00
C ILE A 200 10.43 -6.81 5.52
N PHE A 201 9.80 -5.68 5.24
CA PHE A 201 9.61 -5.19 3.87
C PHE A 201 10.63 -4.07 3.61
N SER A 202 11.42 -4.22 2.56
CA SER A 202 12.22 -3.11 2.02
C SER A 202 11.41 -2.41 0.94
N PRO A 203 11.19 -1.09 1.02
CA PRO A 203 10.64 -0.37 -0.11
C PRO A 203 11.59 -0.51 -1.32
N PRO A 204 11.03 -0.56 -2.54
CA PRO A 204 11.80 -0.62 -3.79
C PRO A 204 12.52 0.70 -4.10
#